data_AF-E7C261-F1
#
_entry.id   AF-E7C261-F1
#
_cell.length_a   1.000
_cell.length_b   1.000
_cell.length_c   1.000
_cell.angle_alpha   90.00
_cell.angle_beta   90.00
_cell.angle_gamma   90.00
#
_symmetry.space_group_name_H-M   'P 1'
#
loop_
_entity.id
_entity.type
_entity.pdbx_description
1 polymer ?
#
loop_
_entity_poly.entity_id
_entity_poly.type
_entity_poly.pdbx_seq_one_letter_code
_entity_poly.pdbx_strand_id
1 'polypeptide(L)' 'MIQGLYAITPSGLEENDLLTKTEVLLKEGIKLIQYRDKILDKKTLQEKAHALLNLTKKYGAKLVIQ' A
#
# COMPACT_ATOMS: atom_id res chain seq x y z
N MET A 1 13.55 17.07 2.73
CA MET A 1 13.24 16.28 3.94
C MET A 1 12.03 15.40 3.64
N ILE A 2 12.18 14.07 3.66
CA ILE A 2 11.03 13.16 3.62
C ILE A 2 10.56 13.02 5.07
N GLN A 3 9.51 13.76 5.43
CA GLN A 3 8.82 13.63 6.71
C GLN A 3 7.61 12.71 6.48
N GLY A 4 7.74 11.45 6.87
CA GLY A 4 6.67 10.47 6.77
C GLY A 4 7.20 9.08 7.09
N LEU A 5 6.68 8.47 8.15
CA LEU A 5 6.94 7.07 8.49
C LEU A 5 6.58 6.22 7.27
N TYR A 6 7.58 5.59 6.68
CA TYR A 6 7.50 4.93 5.39
C TYR A 6 7.19 3.44 5.60
N ALA A 7 5.99 3.02 5.20
CA ALA A 7 5.60 1.62 5.30
C ALA A 7 5.86 0.91 3.97
N ILE A 8 6.66 -0.16 4.04
CA ILE A 8 6.85 -1.12 2.95
C ILE A 8 5.92 -2.30 3.25
N THR A 9 5.06 -2.64 2.29
CA THR A 9 4.19 -3.81 2.41
C THR A 9 5.04 -5.10 2.35
N PRO A 10 4.83 -6.09 3.23
CA PRO A 10 5.43 -7.41 3.05
C PRO A 10 4.94 -8.02 1.73
N SER A 11 5.83 -8.72 1.02
CA SER A 11 5.47 -9.45 -0.21
C SER A 11 4.62 -10.69 0.11
N GLY A 12 3.78 -11.12 -0.82
CA GLY A 12 3.00 -12.35 -0.69
C GLY A 12 1.79 -12.25 0.26
N LEU A 13 1.35 -11.04 0.60
CA LEU A 13 0.11 -10.85 1.35
C LEU A 13 -1.11 -11.04 0.44
N GLU A 14 -2.13 -11.72 0.94
CA GLU A 14 -3.48 -11.69 0.35
C GLU A 14 -4.03 -10.27 0.32
N GLU A 15 -4.90 -9.97 -0.64
CA GLU A 15 -5.39 -8.61 -0.87
C GLU A 15 -6.06 -8.01 0.38
N ASN A 16 -6.90 -8.79 1.07
CA ASN A 16 -7.59 -8.33 2.27
C ASN A 16 -6.61 -7.98 3.39
N ASP A 17 -5.60 -8.82 3.63
CA ASP A 17 -4.59 -8.58 4.67
C ASP A 17 -3.74 -7.34 4.35
N LEU A 18 -3.37 -7.18 3.07
CA LEU A 18 -2.66 -6.02 2.56
C LEU A 18 -3.44 -4.73 2.82
N LEU A 19 -4.74 -4.71 2.49
CA LEU A 19 -5.61 -3.55 2.71
C LEU A 19 -5.82 -3.26 4.19
N THR A 20 -6.11 -4.28 5.01
CA THR A 20 -6.32 -4.11 6.46
C THR A 20 -5.08 -3.54 7.15
N LYS A 21 -3.90 -4.11 6.87
CA LYS A 21 -2.64 -3.62 7.45
C LYS A 21 -2.31 -2.21 6.97
N THR A 22 -2.54 -1.91 5.69
CA THR A 22 -2.35 -0.57 5.15
C THR A 22 -3.30 0.43 5.78
N GLU A 23 -4.56 0.06 6.01
CA GLU A 23 -5.53 0.96 6.63
C GLU A 23 -5.16 1.31 8.08
N VAL A 24 -4.65 0.36 8.86
CA VAL A 24 -4.13 0.64 10.21
C VAL A 24 -3.04 1.72 10.15
N LEU A 25 -2.08 1.56 9.25
CA LEU A 25 -0.99 2.53 9.07
C LEU A 25 -1.51 3.92 8.68
N LEU A 26 -2.50 3.98 7.78
CA LEU A 26 -3.13 5.23 7.35
C LEU A 26 -3.91 5.91 8.49
N LYS A 27 -4.58 5.13 9.35
CA LYS A 27 -5.28 5.63 10.56
C LYS A 27 -4.31 6.21 11.58
N GLU A 28 -3.13 5.63 11.71
CA GLU A 28 -2.03 6.16 12.54
C GLU A 28 -1.31 7.38 11.92
N GLY A 29 -1.80 7.90 10.79
CA GLY A 29 -1.34 9.14 10.19
C GLY A 29 -0.23 8.99 9.14
N ILE A 30 0.14 7.77 8.75
CA ILE A 30 1.09 7.56 7.64
C ILE A 30 0.50 8.10 6.35
N LYS A 31 1.29 8.89 5.60
CA LYS A 31 0.87 9.53 4.35
C LYS A 31 1.60 9.04 3.10
N LEU A 32 2.52 8.09 3.25
CA LEU A 32 3.27 7.51 2.14
C LEU A 32 3.39 6.01 2.31
N ILE A 33 2.78 5.25 1.39
CA ILE A 33 2.82 3.80 1.33
C ILE A 33 3.65 3.38 0.13
N GLN A 34 4.62 2.48 0.31
CA GLN A 34 5.24 1.77 -0.80
C GLN A 34 4.69 0.34 -0.88
N TYR A 35 4.05 0.05 -2.01
CA TYR A 35 3.69 -1.30 -2.40
C TYR A 35 4.83 -1.93 -3.17
N ARG A 36 5.37 -3.02 -2.63
CA ARG A 36 6.43 -3.80 -3.27
C ARG A 36 6.11 -5.29 -3.19
N ASP A 37 5.91 -5.92 -4.33
CA ASP A 37 5.75 -7.37 -4.41
C ASP A 37 6.56 -7.95 -5.57
N LYS A 38 7.57 -8.76 -5.23
CA LYS A 38 8.53 -9.32 -6.19
C LYS A 38 8.03 -10.58 -6.90
N ILE A 39 6.91 -11.15 -6.48
CA ILE A 39 6.54 -12.54 -6.80
C ILE A 39 5.24 -12.62 -7.60
N LEU A 40 4.44 -11.55 -7.66
CA LEU A 40 3.15 -11.55 -8.33
C LEU A 40 3.26 -11.40 -9.85
N ASP A 41 2.36 -12.07 -10.58
CA ASP A 41 2.13 -11.77 -11.98
C ASP A 41 1.54 -10.35 -12.15
N LYS A 42 1.67 -9.80 -13.36
CA LYS A 42 1.29 -8.41 -13.65
C LYS A 42 -0.18 -8.11 -13.36
N LYS A 43 -1.08 -9.09 -13.50
CA LYS A 43 -2.52 -8.87 -13.31
C LYS A 43 -2.83 -8.71 -11.82
N THR A 44 -2.36 -9.64 -11.00
CA THR A 44 -2.56 -9.56 -9.54
C THR A 44 -1.83 -8.36 -8.93
N LEU A 45 -0.67 -7.96 -9.47
CA LEU A 45 -0.01 -6.72 -9.06
C LEU A 45 -0.89 -5.49 -9.34
N GLN A 46 -1.51 -5.41 -10.52
CA GLN A 46 -2.37 -4.30 -10.91
C GLN A 46 -3.65 -4.22 -10.07
N GLU A 47 -4.30 -5.34 -9.81
CA GLU A 47 -5.53 -5.42 -8.99
C GLU A 47 -5.27 -4.89 -7.57
N LYS A 48 -4.24 -5.42 -6.90
CA LYS A 48 -3.83 -4.98 -5.56
C LYS A 48 -3.37 -3.52 -5.54
N ALA A 49 -2.61 -3.09 -6.54
CA ALA A 49 -2.19 -1.69 -6.65
C ALA A 49 -3.39 -0.74 -6.81
N HIS A 50 -4.42 -1.14 -7.55
CA HIS A 50 -5.63 -0.35 -7.73
C HIS A 50 -6.43 -0.25 -6.42
N ALA A 51 -6.56 -1.36 -5.69
CA ALA A 51 -7.20 -1.38 -4.38
C ALA A 51 -6.47 -0.48 -3.38
N LEU A 52 -5.14 -0.56 -3.32
CA LEU A 52 -4.30 0.30 -2.49
C LEU A 52 -4.38 1.78 -2.88
N LEU A 53 -4.46 2.08 -4.18
CA LEU A 53 -4.60 3.46 -4.64
C LEU A 53 -5.94 4.06 -4.17
N ASN A 54 -7.01 3.28 -4.24
CA ASN A 54 -8.32 3.73 -3.77
C ASN A 54 -8.34 3.93 -2.25
N LEU A 55 -7.66 3.05 -1.50
CA LEU A 55 -7.51 3.19 -0.06
C LEU A 55 -6.69 4.44 0.31
N THR A 56 -5.49 4.60 -0.25
CA THR A 56 -4.60 5.74 0.05
C THR A 56 -5.25 7.08 -0.26
N LYS A 57 -6.01 7.18 -1.35
CA LYS A 57 -6.80 8.39 -1.70
C LYS A 57 -7.79 8.78 -0.62
N LYS A 58 -8.51 7.83 -0.01
CA LYS A 58 -9.49 8.10 1.07
C LYS A 58 -8.85 8.77 2.29
N TYR A 59 -7.56 8.53 2.53
CA TYR A 59 -6.81 9.05 3.67
C TYR A 59 -5.88 10.23 3.30
N GLY A 60 -5.94 10.72 2.06
CA GLY A 60 -5.04 11.78 1.57
C GLY A 60 -3.56 11.37 1.55
N ALA A 61 -3.29 10.08 1.40
CA ALA A 61 -1.95 9.51 1.33
C ALA A 61 -1.52 9.28 -0.12
N LYS A 62 -0.21 9.10 -0.33
CA LYS A 62 0.40 8.77 -1.61
C LYS A 62 0.80 7.29 -1.65
N LEU A 63 0.71 6.70 -2.83
CA LEU A 63 1.15 5.34 -3.12
C LEU A 63 2.35 5.37 -4.07
N VAL A 64 3.38 4.61 -3.75
CA VAL A 64 4.52 4.31 -4.63
C VAL A 64 4.48 2.82 -4.94
N ILE A 65 4.63 2.44 -6.21
CA ILE A 65 4.64 1.04 -6.66
C ILE A 65 6.07 0.69 -7.09
N GLN A 66 6.60 -0.44 -6.60
CA GLN A 66 7.95 -0.93 -6.91
C GLN A 66 7.98 -2.44 -7.19
#